data_AF-A0A356P8J0-F1
#
_entry.id   AF-A0A356P8J0-F1
#
_cell.length_a   1.000
_cell.length_b   1.000
_cell.length_c   1.000
_cell.angle_alpha   90.00
_cell.angle_beta   90.00
_cell.angle_gamma   90.00
#
_symmetry.space_group_name_H-M   'P 1'
#
loop_
_entity.id
_entity.type
_entity.pdbx_description
1 polymer ?
#
loop_
_entity_poly.entity_id
_entity_poly.type
_entity_poly.pdbx_seq_one_letter_code
_entity_poly.pdbx_strand_id
1 'polypeptide(L)'
;AYPELIENENFILNHLSLEQKNFQATLEQGTQLLQEKVKALIKQGETVLTGPDAFYLYETYGFPVELTEEILEEQGLAVDMIAFQTSVEEHRLKAKDQSQQMRATVESPALIEKAKRLGVTPFVGYEQVQSTSRIEGLFVHGEEIQDAGEGEEVIVFLSDTPFYAESGGQVSDVGVLKTPRAEARVLEVKKGVTGTFYHRVQVMNGVLHLGETVEVEINDSVRQAISRHHSATHLLQSALRTVLGEHVQQAGSLVTPERLRFDFTHFSPMTAQGLRAAETLINEAVLKNMPIQATEMSLKEAKFSGATALFGEKYGDTVRVVQMGPVSQELCGGTHVKSTGEIGLVKILSEGGIGAGLRRIEAVAGLEALAYLRTLDEQVLEVAQILKAPPSEIGKRVNGLVTQVKDLERDIGQLQAKLGKNEAEMLLKKVQEIEGVQVLAAQVHVSDMEGLRQMADLLRVKLKTGVIVLGAVNDGKVNLVTVVSPTGLSGLHAGKIIKEVAKITGGSGGGRPDMAQAGGKDPSKLGEAIDRVPTILRMFLPK
;
A
#
# COMPACT_ATOMS: atom_id res chain seq x y z
N ALA A 1 -25.28 -35.82 -14.74
CA ALA A 1 -24.54 -34.92 -15.63
C ALA A 1 -24.45 -33.57 -14.94
N TYR A 2 -23.32 -32.88 -15.04
CA TYR A 2 -23.06 -31.57 -14.41
C TYR A 2 -23.14 -30.48 -15.50
N PRO A 3 -24.34 -30.07 -15.95
CA PRO A 3 -24.52 -29.08 -17.03
C PRO A 3 -23.86 -27.72 -16.73
N GLU A 4 -23.74 -27.35 -15.46
CA GLU A 4 -23.08 -26.15 -14.98
C GLU A 4 -21.59 -26.05 -15.37
N LEU A 5 -20.91 -27.18 -15.61
CA LEU A 5 -19.52 -27.19 -16.10
C LEU A 5 -19.44 -26.80 -17.58
N ILE A 6 -20.45 -27.17 -18.38
CA ILE A 6 -20.54 -26.83 -19.80
C ILE A 6 -20.94 -25.36 -19.93
N GLU A 7 -21.92 -24.90 -19.13
CA GLU A 7 -22.36 -23.50 -19.12
C GLU A 7 -21.23 -22.53 -18.73
N ASN A 8 -20.28 -22.95 -17.88
CA ASN A 8 -19.16 -22.15 -17.41
C ASN A 8 -17.81 -22.52 -18.04
N GLU A 9 -17.77 -23.31 -19.12
CA GLU A 9 -16.52 -23.84 -19.71
C GLU A 9 -15.49 -22.74 -20.01
N ASN A 10 -15.91 -21.66 -20.68
CA ASN A 10 -15.04 -20.53 -21.00
C ASN A 10 -14.49 -19.82 -19.74
N PHE A 11 -15.29 -19.72 -18.68
CA PHE A 11 -14.85 -19.16 -17.40
C PHE A 11 -13.81 -20.05 -16.74
N ILE A 12 -14.06 -21.37 -16.70
CA ILE A 12 -13.15 -22.36 -16.10
C ILE A 12 -11.81 -22.38 -16.83
N LEU A 13 -11.81 -22.43 -18.17
CA LEU A 13 -10.59 -22.47 -18.98
C LEU A 13 -9.76 -21.18 -18.86
N ASN A 14 -10.44 -20.02 -18.84
CA ASN A 14 -9.76 -18.74 -18.63
C ASN A 14 -9.19 -18.63 -17.22
N HIS A 15 -9.91 -19.11 -16.20
CA HIS A 15 -9.46 -19.15 -14.82
C HIS A 15 -8.21 -20.02 -14.66
N LEU A 16 -8.21 -21.24 -15.21
CA LEU A 16 -7.05 -22.14 -15.21
C LEU A 16 -5.84 -21.52 -15.92
N SER A 17 -6.05 -20.90 -17.09
CA SER A 17 -4.96 -20.26 -17.83
C SER A 17 -4.35 -19.07 -17.05
N LEU A 18 -5.17 -18.31 -16.33
CA LEU A 18 -4.69 -17.19 -15.53
C LEU A 18 -4.01 -17.66 -14.24
N GLU A 19 -4.54 -18.66 -13.55
CA GLU A 19 -3.89 -19.31 -12.42
C GLU A 19 -2.51 -19.83 -12.81
N GLN A 20 -2.41 -20.51 -13.96
CA GLN A 20 -1.12 -20.98 -14.46
C GLN A 20 -0.14 -19.84 -14.72
N LYS A 21 -0.59 -18.70 -15.28
CA LYS A 21 0.26 -17.51 -15.50
C LYS A 21 0.67 -16.84 -14.19
N ASN A 22 -0.25 -16.71 -13.24
CA ASN A 22 0.03 -16.12 -11.93
C ASN A 22 1.02 -16.99 -11.15
N PHE A 23 0.79 -18.31 -11.13
CA PHE A 23 1.71 -19.26 -10.52
C PHE A 23 3.10 -19.18 -11.16
N GLN A 24 3.20 -19.11 -12.49
CA GLN A 24 4.47 -18.92 -13.19
C GLN A 24 5.17 -17.61 -12.77
N ALA A 25 4.43 -16.49 -12.67
CA ALA A 25 4.98 -15.20 -12.25
C ALA A 25 5.43 -15.20 -10.78
N THR A 26 4.67 -15.84 -9.90
CA THR A 26 5.01 -16.08 -8.48
C THR A 26 6.29 -16.91 -8.37
N LEU A 27 6.42 -17.97 -9.17
CA LEU A 27 7.63 -18.78 -9.23
C LEU A 27 8.83 -17.97 -9.71
N GLU A 28 8.69 -17.17 -10.77
CA GLU A 28 9.77 -16.34 -11.31
C GLU A 28 10.26 -15.30 -10.28
N GLN A 29 9.34 -14.58 -9.63
CA GLN A 29 9.67 -13.59 -8.60
C GLN A 29 10.28 -14.24 -7.35
N GLY A 30 9.68 -15.32 -6.85
CA GLY A 30 10.18 -16.05 -5.69
C GLY A 30 11.55 -16.65 -5.94
N THR A 31 11.80 -17.21 -7.13
CA THR A 31 13.12 -17.74 -7.54
C THR A 31 14.16 -16.63 -7.60
N GLN A 32 13.85 -15.46 -8.16
CA GLN A 32 14.79 -14.35 -8.22
C GLN A 32 15.17 -13.86 -6.81
N LEU A 33 14.20 -13.72 -5.92
CA LEU A 33 14.43 -13.27 -4.55
C LEU A 33 15.20 -14.31 -3.72
N LEU A 34 14.90 -15.60 -3.90
CA LEU A 34 15.66 -16.70 -3.30
C LEU A 34 17.13 -16.67 -3.77
N GLN A 35 17.38 -16.46 -5.06
CA GLN A 35 18.74 -16.33 -5.59
C GLN A 35 19.51 -15.14 -4.99
N GLU A 36 18.85 -14.02 -4.72
CA GLU A 36 19.48 -12.88 -4.03
C GLU A 36 19.86 -13.22 -2.59
N LYS A 37 18.96 -13.89 -1.85
CA LYS A 37 19.23 -14.35 -0.49
C LYS A 37 20.36 -15.39 -0.45
N VAL A 38 20.37 -16.34 -1.38
CA VAL A 38 21.44 -17.34 -1.53
C VAL A 38 22.79 -16.69 -1.79
N LYS A 39 22.86 -15.69 -2.69
CA LYS A 39 24.11 -14.94 -2.93
C LYS A 39 24.61 -14.23 -1.67
N ALA A 40 23.70 -13.69 -0.86
CA ALA A 40 24.05 -13.06 0.42
C ALA A 40 24.58 -14.08 1.43
N LEU A 41 23.92 -15.23 1.56
CA LEU A 41 24.32 -16.38 2.40
C LEU A 41 25.73 -16.86 2.07
N ILE A 42 26.00 -17.16 0.79
CA ILE A 42 27.31 -17.62 0.33
C ILE A 42 28.40 -16.57 0.62
N LYS A 43 28.09 -15.28 0.43
CA LYS A 43 29.03 -14.18 0.70
C LYS A 43 29.36 -14.06 2.20
N GLN A 44 28.43 -14.44 3.07
CA GLN A 44 28.58 -14.42 4.52
C GLN A 44 29.20 -15.73 5.07
N GLY A 45 29.34 -16.76 4.24
CA GLY A 45 29.88 -18.06 4.63
C GLY A 45 28.88 -18.93 5.40
N GLU A 46 27.59 -18.64 5.27
CA GLU A 46 26.50 -19.38 5.92
C GLU A 46 25.91 -20.41 4.95
N THR A 47 25.39 -21.52 5.49
CA THR A 47 24.82 -22.63 4.70
C THR A 47 23.34 -22.86 4.95
N VAL A 48 22.70 -22.03 5.79
CA VAL A 48 21.31 -22.23 6.24
C VAL A 48 20.51 -20.95 6.07
N LEU A 49 19.49 -20.98 5.21
CA LEU A 49 18.50 -19.90 5.09
C LEU A 49 17.65 -19.83 6.35
N THR A 50 17.50 -18.62 6.90
CA THR A 50 16.73 -18.43 8.13
C THR A 50 15.25 -18.73 7.92
N GLY A 51 14.60 -19.30 8.93
CA GLY A 51 13.16 -19.57 8.92
C GLY A 51 12.29 -18.35 8.61
N PRO A 52 12.54 -17.15 9.17
CA PRO A 52 11.83 -15.93 8.82
C PRO A 52 11.97 -15.51 7.35
N ASP A 53 13.14 -15.74 6.74
CA ASP A 53 13.35 -15.45 5.32
C ASP A 53 12.58 -16.41 4.41
N ALA A 54 12.57 -17.69 4.76
CA ALA A 54 11.73 -18.69 4.08
C ALA A 54 10.24 -18.41 4.29
N PHE A 55 9.85 -18.00 5.50
CA PHE A 55 8.47 -17.60 5.81
C PHE A 55 8.06 -16.34 5.05
N TYR A 56 8.96 -15.39 4.86
CA TYR A 56 8.72 -14.20 4.04
C TYR A 56 8.45 -14.55 2.57
N LEU A 57 9.23 -15.48 1.99
CA LEU A 57 9.01 -15.98 0.64
C LEU A 57 7.63 -16.67 0.51
N TYR A 58 7.27 -17.48 1.50
CA TYR A 58 6.00 -18.19 1.56
C TYR A 58 4.80 -17.24 1.73
N GLU A 59 4.82 -16.40 2.76
CA GLU A 59 3.66 -15.56 3.13
C GLU A 59 3.50 -14.35 2.20
N THR A 60 4.60 -13.68 1.85
CA THR A 60 4.53 -12.41 1.10
C THR A 60 4.44 -12.65 -0.40
N TYR A 61 5.08 -13.71 -0.91
CA TYR A 61 5.17 -13.97 -2.35
C TYR A 61 4.50 -15.28 -2.76
N GLY A 62 3.93 -16.06 -1.84
CA GLY A 62 3.28 -17.34 -2.17
C GLY A 62 4.24 -18.40 -2.70
N PHE A 63 5.54 -18.28 -2.44
CA PHE A 63 6.55 -19.21 -2.95
C PHE A 63 6.62 -20.46 -2.06
N PRO A 64 6.36 -21.67 -2.58
CA PRO A 64 6.31 -22.88 -1.75
C PRO A 64 7.60 -23.15 -0.99
N VAL A 65 7.48 -23.57 0.27
CA VAL A 65 8.64 -23.88 1.12
C VAL A 65 9.37 -25.12 0.60
N GLU A 66 8.64 -26.09 0.05
CA GLU A 66 9.16 -27.32 -0.53
C GLU A 66 10.09 -26.99 -1.72
N LEU A 67 9.69 -26.03 -2.56
CA LEU A 67 10.51 -25.59 -3.68
C LEU A 67 11.73 -24.77 -3.20
N THR A 68 11.61 -24.08 -2.07
CA THR A 68 12.74 -23.38 -1.45
C THR A 68 13.77 -24.37 -0.92
N GLU A 69 13.33 -25.47 -0.29
CA GLU A 69 14.21 -26.56 0.14
C GLU A 69 14.91 -27.22 -1.05
N GLU A 70 14.17 -27.62 -2.09
CA GLU A 70 14.74 -28.26 -3.29
C GLU A 70 15.84 -27.41 -3.95
N ILE A 71 15.59 -26.11 -4.15
CA ILE A 71 16.55 -25.18 -4.79
C ILE A 71 17.80 -24.98 -3.93
N LEU A 72 17.67 -24.97 -2.60
CA LEU A 72 18.81 -24.84 -1.70
C LEU A 72 19.62 -26.13 -1.62
N GLU A 73 18.97 -27.30 -1.60
CA GLU A 73 19.64 -28.60 -1.60
C GLU A 73 20.54 -28.80 -2.82
N GLU A 74 20.08 -28.38 -4.02
CA GLU A 74 20.90 -28.41 -5.25
C GLU A 74 22.22 -27.62 -5.13
N GLN A 75 22.27 -26.65 -4.23
CA GLN A 75 23.43 -25.79 -3.98
C GLN A 75 24.17 -26.14 -2.68
N GLY A 76 23.80 -27.24 -2.02
CA GLY A 76 24.39 -27.68 -0.76
C GLY A 76 24.04 -26.79 0.44
N LEU A 77 22.91 -26.08 0.37
CA LEU A 77 22.36 -25.22 1.41
C LEU A 77 21.09 -25.86 2.01
N ALA A 78 20.62 -25.36 3.15
CA ALA A 78 19.40 -25.84 3.81
C ALA A 78 18.49 -24.70 4.28
N VAL A 79 17.24 -24.99 4.60
CA VAL A 79 16.32 -24.08 5.33
C VAL A 79 16.29 -24.47 6.80
N ASP A 80 16.27 -23.49 7.70
CA ASP A 80 15.89 -23.74 9.10
C ASP A 80 14.37 -23.94 9.22
N MET A 81 13.94 -25.18 9.02
CA MET A 81 12.51 -25.55 9.04
C MET A 81 11.87 -25.39 10.43
N ILE A 82 12.66 -25.46 11.51
CA ILE A 82 12.15 -25.27 12.87
C ILE A 82 11.80 -23.79 13.08
N ALA A 83 12.69 -22.88 12.67
CA ALA A 83 12.43 -21.45 12.72
C ALA A 83 11.32 -21.01 11.74
N PHE A 84 11.20 -21.67 10.58
CA PHE A 84 10.10 -21.45 9.64
C PHE A 84 8.76 -21.78 10.28
N GLN A 85 8.62 -22.98 10.85
CA GLN A 85 7.37 -23.40 11.50
C GLN A 85 7.02 -22.52 12.70
N THR A 86 8.03 -22.03 13.42
CA THR A 86 7.86 -21.06 14.52
C THR A 86 7.27 -19.75 13.99
N SER A 87 7.78 -19.25 12.86
CA SER A 87 7.29 -18.02 12.23
C SER A 87 5.84 -18.16 11.73
N VAL A 88 5.49 -19.32 11.16
CA VAL A 88 4.12 -19.67 10.78
C VAL A 88 3.18 -19.63 12.01
N GLU A 89 3.61 -20.22 13.13
CA GLU A 89 2.79 -20.24 14.34
C GLU A 89 2.67 -18.88 15.02
N GLU A 90 3.73 -18.07 15.07
CA GLU A 90 3.67 -16.70 15.58
C GLU A 90 2.71 -15.83 14.75
N HIS A 91 2.73 -15.97 13.42
CA HIS A 91 1.79 -15.27 12.55
C HIS A 91 0.34 -15.70 12.83
N ARG A 92 0.10 -17.01 12.99
CA ARG A 92 -1.21 -17.56 13.35
C ARG A 92 -1.69 -17.08 14.72
N LEU A 93 -0.80 -16.97 15.70
CA LEU A 93 -1.12 -16.49 17.05
C LEU A 93 -1.42 -14.99 17.07
N LYS A 94 -0.65 -14.15 16.38
CA LYS A 94 -0.91 -12.70 16.27
C LYS A 94 -2.26 -12.40 15.61
N ALA A 95 -2.62 -13.16 14.57
CA ALA A 95 -3.95 -13.07 13.94
C ALA A 95 -5.09 -13.50 14.89
N LYS A 96 -4.82 -14.41 15.84
CA LYS A 96 -5.77 -14.83 16.88
C LYS A 96 -5.87 -13.84 18.05
N ASP A 97 -4.77 -13.21 18.47
CA ASP A 97 -4.72 -12.36 19.67
C ASP A 97 -5.53 -11.06 19.48
N GLN A 98 -5.48 -10.46 18.27
CA GLN A 98 -6.35 -9.34 17.88
C GLN A 98 -7.86 -9.74 17.85
N SER A 99 -8.16 -11.01 17.63
CA SER A 99 -9.53 -11.55 17.68
C SER A 99 -9.96 -11.91 19.12
N GLN A 100 -9.03 -12.28 20.00
CA GLN A 100 -9.30 -12.79 21.35
C GLN A 100 -9.57 -11.69 22.39
N GLN A 101 -8.86 -10.56 22.35
CA GLN A 101 -9.18 -9.40 23.23
C GLN A 101 -10.60 -8.88 23.00
N MET A 102 -11.15 -9.04 21.79
CA MET A 102 -12.50 -8.63 21.41
C MET A 102 -13.58 -9.69 21.73
N ARG A 103 -13.20 -10.96 21.98
CA ARG A 103 -14.09 -12.07 22.36
C ARG A 103 -14.25 -12.23 23.88
N ALA A 104 -13.22 -11.95 24.67
CA ALA A 104 -13.20 -12.22 26.10
C ALA A 104 -14.31 -11.49 26.90
N THR A 105 -14.80 -10.33 26.45
CA THR A 105 -15.88 -9.58 27.12
C THR A 105 -17.29 -10.11 26.79
N VAL A 106 -17.45 -10.86 25.68
CA VAL A 106 -18.77 -11.36 25.19
C VAL A 106 -19.13 -12.75 25.75
N GLU A 107 -18.19 -13.46 26.39
CA GLU A 107 -18.36 -14.87 26.78
C GLU A 107 -18.47 -15.13 28.29
N SER A 108 -18.82 -14.13 29.11
CA SER A 108 -19.08 -14.43 30.53
C SER A 108 -20.31 -15.34 30.68
N PRO A 109 -20.28 -16.38 31.52
CA PRO A 109 -21.41 -17.29 31.70
C PRO A 109 -22.71 -16.57 32.10
N ALA A 110 -22.63 -15.54 32.94
CA ALA A 110 -23.78 -14.77 33.41
C ALA A 110 -24.46 -13.98 32.27
N LEU A 111 -23.67 -13.35 31.39
CA LEU A 111 -24.19 -12.62 30.23
C LEU A 111 -24.87 -13.56 29.23
N ILE A 112 -24.30 -14.74 28.98
CA ILE A 112 -24.90 -15.78 28.13
C ILE A 112 -26.22 -16.30 28.74
N GLU A 113 -26.25 -16.54 30.05
CA GLU A 113 -27.47 -16.99 30.74
C GLU A 113 -28.57 -15.94 30.65
N LYS A 114 -28.23 -14.65 30.84
CA LYS A 114 -29.17 -13.55 30.68
C LYS A 114 -29.71 -13.47 29.25
N ALA A 115 -28.84 -13.52 28.25
CA ALA A 115 -29.24 -13.52 26.84
C ALA A 115 -30.20 -14.67 26.50
N LYS A 116 -29.95 -15.88 27.02
CA LYS A 116 -30.85 -17.04 26.86
C LYS A 116 -32.22 -16.81 27.49
N ARG A 117 -32.28 -16.16 28.66
CA ARG A 117 -33.56 -15.83 29.34
C ARG A 117 -34.36 -14.76 28.59
N LEU A 118 -33.70 -13.74 28.07
CA LEU A 118 -34.35 -12.63 27.35
C LEU A 118 -34.78 -13.04 25.93
N GLY A 119 -34.04 -13.93 25.27
CA GLY A 119 -34.32 -14.34 23.91
C GLY A 119 -34.00 -13.25 22.88
N VAL A 120 -34.74 -13.22 21.77
CA VAL A 120 -34.51 -12.28 20.66
C VAL A 120 -34.93 -10.88 21.09
N THR A 121 -34.03 -9.90 20.92
CA THR A 121 -34.38 -8.48 21.13
C THR A 121 -35.18 -7.98 19.92
N PRO A 122 -36.40 -7.45 20.11
CA PRO A 122 -37.16 -6.79 19.04
C PRO A 122 -36.39 -5.58 18.49
N PHE A 123 -36.09 -5.61 17.20
CA PHE A 123 -35.46 -4.50 16.50
C PHE A 123 -36.53 -3.64 15.83
N VAL A 124 -36.65 -2.38 16.26
CA VAL A 124 -37.62 -1.40 15.72
C VAL A 124 -36.97 -0.35 14.81
N GLY A 125 -35.66 -0.51 14.57
CA GLY A 125 -34.82 0.49 13.93
C GLY A 125 -34.95 0.61 12.41
N TYR A 126 -35.81 -0.21 11.78
CA TYR A 126 -36.14 -0.04 10.36
C TYR A 126 -37.07 1.16 10.14
N GLU A 127 -38.00 1.40 11.07
CA GLU A 127 -38.98 2.48 10.99
C GLU A 127 -38.69 3.63 11.97
N GLN A 128 -38.00 3.35 13.07
CA GLN A 128 -37.80 4.29 14.18
C GLN A 128 -36.33 4.63 14.40
N VAL A 129 -36.04 5.91 14.64
CA VAL A 129 -34.71 6.40 15.05
C VAL A 129 -34.64 6.65 16.56
N GLN A 130 -35.78 6.64 17.22
CA GLN A 130 -35.92 6.81 18.67
C GLN A 130 -37.03 5.91 19.20
N SER A 131 -36.88 5.38 20.41
CA SER A 131 -37.91 4.64 21.12
C SER A 131 -37.79 4.82 22.63
N THR A 132 -38.82 4.40 23.37
CA THR A 132 -38.75 4.23 24.83
C THR A 132 -38.65 2.75 25.12
N SER A 133 -37.59 2.34 25.83
CA SER A 133 -37.31 0.95 26.16
C SER A 133 -37.08 0.76 27.66
N ARG A 134 -36.82 -0.48 28.08
CA ARG A 134 -36.49 -0.84 29.46
C ARG A 134 -35.11 -1.51 29.52
N ILE A 135 -34.31 -1.13 30.52
CA ILE A 135 -33.02 -1.77 30.80
C ILE A 135 -33.30 -3.15 31.42
N GLU A 136 -33.08 -4.21 30.65
CA GLU A 136 -33.30 -5.59 31.08
C GLU A 136 -32.06 -6.22 31.72
N GLY A 137 -30.87 -5.64 31.53
CA GLY A 137 -29.61 -6.12 32.10
C GLY A 137 -28.51 -5.08 32.02
N LEU A 138 -27.69 -4.99 33.07
CA LEU A 138 -26.48 -4.16 33.14
C LEU A 138 -25.31 -5.06 33.55
N PHE A 139 -24.21 -5.01 32.80
CA PHE A 139 -23.06 -5.87 33.07
C PHE A 139 -21.75 -5.10 33.00
N VAL A 140 -20.88 -5.33 34.00
CA VAL A 140 -19.51 -4.84 34.06
C VAL A 140 -18.58 -6.02 34.29
N HIS A 141 -17.51 -6.12 33.50
CA HIS A 141 -16.56 -7.24 33.57
C HIS A 141 -17.19 -8.65 33.57
N GLY A 142 -18.38 -8.78 32.96
CA GLY A 142 -19.11 -10.05 32.86
C GLY A 142 -20.04 -10.39 34.04
N GLU A 143 -20.13 -9.53 35.05
CA GLU A 143 -21.06 -9.69 36.17
C GLU A 143 -22.27 -8.76 36.02
N GLU A 144 -23.46 -9.25 36.37
CA GLU A 144 -24.69 -8.43 36.35
C GLU A 144 -24.70 -7.50 37.57
N ILE A 145 -24.88 -6.21 37.32
CA ILE A 145 -24.90 -5.16 38.34
C ILE A 145 -26.28 -4.48 38.38
N GLN A 146 -26.58 -3.79 39.48
CA GLN A 146 -27.83 -3.04 39.63
C GLN A 146 -27.72 -1.61 39.09
N ASP A 147 -26.55 -1.00 39.23
CA ASP A 147 -26.32 0.42 38.98
C ASP A 147 -25.02 0.59 38.21
N ALA A 148 -25.01 1.46 37.18
CA ALA A 148 -23.82 1.83 36.43
C ALA A 148 -23.62 3.35 36.48
N GLY A 149 -22.50 3.80 37.02
CA GLY A 149 -22.21 5.21 37.30
C GLY A 149 -21.39 5.91 36.22
N GLU A 150 -21.29 7.24 36.32
CA GLU A 150 -20.49 8.08 35.42
C GLU A 150 -19.06 7.57 35.21
N GLY A 151 -18.64 7.52 33.94
CA GLY A 151 -17.32 7.06 33.51
C GLY A 151 -17.22 5.55 33.28
N GLU A 152 -18.20 4.75 33.75
CA GLU A 152 -18.20 3.30 33.56
C GLU A 152 -18.61 2.91 32.14
N GLU A 153 -17.90 1.93 31.58
CA GLU A 153 -18.31 1.24 30.35
C GLU A 153 -19.02 -0.07 30.72
N VAL A 154 -20.27 -0.20 30.28
CA VAL A 154 -21.15 -1.32 30.65
C VAL A 154 -21.81 -1.93 29.43
N ILE A 155 -22.17 -3.21 29.52
CA ILE A 155 -23.04 -3.87 28.55
C ILE A 155 -24.49 -3.76 29.02
N VAL A 156 -25.35 -3.25 28.14
CA VAL A 156 -26.79 -3.06 28.39
C VAL A 156 -27.61 -3.97 27.50
N PHE A 157 -28.58 -4.64 28.11
CA PHE A 157 -29.69 -5.30 27.43
C PHE A 157 -30.92 -4.40 27.49
N LEU A 158 -31.59 -4.23 26.35
CA LEU A 158 -32.84 -3.46 26.26
C LEU A 158 -33.99 -4.40 25.90
N SER A 159 -35.22 -4.05 26.31
CA SER A 159 -36.43 -4.79 25.96
C SER A 159 -36.75 -4.75 24.46
N ASP A 160 -36.31 -3.70 23.77
CA ASP A 160 -36.41 -3.44 22.33
C ASP A 160 -35.38 -2.35 21.97
N THR A 161 -35.02 -2.20 20.69
CA THR A 161 -34.01 -1.19 20.33
C THR A 161 -34.13 -0.71 18.88
N PRO A 162 -33.93 0.59 18.61
CA PRO A 162 -33.75 1.11 17.27
C PRO A 162 -32.31 0.98 16.77
N PHE A 163 -31.34 0.59 17.62
CA PHE A 163 -29.94 0.41 17.24
C PHE A 163 -29.74 -0.86 16.41
N TYR A 164 -29.20 -0.72 15.20
CA TYR A 164 -28.79 -1.85 14.38
C TYR A 164 -27.52 -2.46 14.98
N ALA A 165 -27.55 -3.78 15.19
CA ALA A 165 -26.40 -4.54 15.61
C ALA A 165 -25.51 -4.87 14.40
N GLU A 166 -24.19 -4.76 14.58
CA GLU A 166 -23.21 -5.06 13.52
C GLU A 166 -23.48 -6.43 12.89
N SER A 167 -23.72 -6.44 11.58
CA SER A 167 -24.08 -7.64 10.82
C SER A 167 -24.09 -7.36 9.31
N GLY A 168 -23.77 -8.38 8.50
CA GLY A 168 -23.85 -8.31 7.04
C GLY A 168 -22.86 -7.30 6.42
N GLY A 169 -21.75 -7.03 7.11
CA GLY A 169 -20.76 -6.01 6.73
C GLY A 169 -21.12 -4.59 7.19
N GLN A 170 -22.35 -4.32 7.63
CA GLN A 170 -22.73 -3.03 8.20
C GLN A 170 -22.28 -2.92 9.66
N VAL A 171 -21.56 -1.84 9.99
CA VAL A 171 -21.20 -1.51 11.38
C VAL A 171 -22.43 -1.15 12.20
N SER A 172 -22.34 -1.33 13.53
CA SER A 172 -23.44 -1.01 14.43
C SER A 172 -23.72 0.49 14.48
N ASP A 173 -24.94 0.85 14.86
CA ASP A 173 -25.25 2.24 15.18
C ASP A 173 -24.59 2.72 16.46
N VAL A 174 -24.47 4.04 16.53
CA VAL A 174 -24.06 4.81 17.70
C VAL A 174 -25.14 5.82 18.05
N GLY A 175 -25.18 6.27 19.29
CA GLY A 175 -26.24 7.13 19.78
C GLY A 175 -26.21 7.25 21.30
N VAL A 176 -27.37 7.45 21.90
CA VAL A 176 -27.50 7.74 23.32
C VAL A 176 -28.66 6.98 23.97
N LEU A 177 -28.48 6.67 25.24
CA LEU A 177 -29.49 6.23 26.18
C LEU A 177 -29.68 7.37 27.19
N LYS A 178 -30.92 7.83 27.37
CA LYS A 178 -31.26 8.95 28.25
C LYS A 178 -32.32 8.55 29.26
N THR A 179 -32.09 8.90 30.52
CA THR A 179 -33.11 8.93 31.57
C THR A 179 -33.19 10.37 32.10
N PRO A 180 -34.18 10.71 32.94
CA PRO A 180 -34.22 12.04 33.57
C PRO A 180 -32.99 12.37 34.43
N ARG A 181 -32.14 11.38 34.75
CA ARG A 181 -31.03 11.50 35.70
C ARG A 181 -29.68 11.04 35.14
N ALA A 182 -29.66 10.44 33.96
CA ALA A 182 -28.45 9.87 33.38
C ALA A 182 -28.46 9.95 31.86
N GLU A 183 -27.28 10.04 31.28
CA GLU A 183 -27.05 9.93 29.85
C GLU A 183 -25.86 9.01 29.60
N ALA A 184 -26.03 8.04 28.72
CA ALA A 184 -24.98 7.13 28.31
C ALA A 184 -24.85 7.12 26.78
N ARG A 185 -23.61 7.08 26.29
CA ARG A 185 -23.32 6.98 24.87
C ARG A 185 -23.22 5.51 24.47
N VAL A 186 -23.98 5.10 23.45
CA VAL A 186 -23.84 3.78 22.83
C VAL A 186 -22.64 3.81 21.90
N LEU A 187 -21.64 2.96 22.18
CA LEU A 187 -20.38 2.86 21.46
C LEU A 187 -20.41 1.77 20.38
N GLU A 188 -21.10 0.67 20.64
CA GLU A 188 -21.15 -0.50 19.76
C GLU A 188 -22.38 -1.35 20.11
N VAL A 189 -22.99 -1.98 19.10
CA VAL A 189 -24.08 -2.93 19.31
C VAL A 189 -23.79 -4.25 18.60
N LYS A 190 -23.80 -5.36 19.33
CA LYS A 190 -23.57 -6.71 18.76
C LYS A 190 -24.79 -7.59 18.89
N LYS A 191 -24.94 -8.50 17.94
CA LYS A 191 -25.98 -9.53 17.96
C LYS A 191 -25.41 -10.84 18.51
N GLY A 192 -26.01 -11.34 19.58
CA GLY A 192 -25.71 -12.64 20.16
C GLY A 192 -26.27 -13.80 19.37
N VAL A 193 -25.77 -15.00 19.68
CA VAL A 193 -26.21 -16.27 19.07
C VAL A 193 -27.70 -16.56 19.28
N THR A 194 -28.30 -16.04 20.35
CA THR A 194 -29.73 -16.14 20.68
C THR A 194 -30.58 -15.08 19.97
N GLY A 195 -29.97 -14.18 19.20
CA GLY A 195 -30.64 -13.01 18.61
C GLY A 195 -30.81 -11.83 19.57
N THR A 196 -30.27 -11.92 20.79
CA THR A 196 -30.25 -10.82 21.78
C THR A 196 -29.22 -9.77 21.37
N PHE A 197 -29.53 -8.49 21.59
CA PHE A 197 -28.62 -7.38 21.27
C PHE A 197 -27.88 -6.94 22.54
N TYR A 198 -26.55 -6.80 22.42
CA TYR A 198 -25.68 -6.29 23.47
C TYR A 198 -25.26 -4.87 23.09
N HIS A 199 -25.59 -3.89 23.93
CA HIS A 199 -25.21 -2.50 23.71
C HIS A 199 -24.03 -2.19 24.62
N ARG A 200 -22.84 -1.96 24.06
CA ARG A 200 -21.72 -1.43 24.82
C ARG A 200 -21.91 0.08 24.95
N VAL A 201 -22.04 0.56 26.18
CA VAL A 201 -22.31 1.96 26.46
C VAL A 201 -21.30 2.52 27.45
N GLN A 202 -21.03 3.81 27.35
CA GLN A 202 -20.28 4.56 28.34
C GLN A 202 -21.23 5.55 29.03
N VAL A 203 -21.33 5.48 30.35
CA VAL A 203 -22.15 6.42 31.12
C VAL A 203 -21.43 7.77 31.15
N MET A 204 -22.05 8.78 30.55
CA MET A 204 -21.45 10.12 30.41
C MET A 204 -21.74 11.00 31.62
N ASN A 205 -22.92 10.84 32.22
CA ASN A 205 -23.32 11.51 33.46
C ASN A 205 -24.42 10.70 34.16
N GLY A 206 -24.49 10.80 35.49
CA GLY A 206 -25.53 10.17 36.29
C GLY A 206 -25.31 8.69 36.55
N VAL A 207 -26.41 7.98 36.84
CA VAL A 207 -26.43 6.54 37.14
C VAL A 207 -27.57 5.87 36.38
N LEU A 208 -27.27 4.80 35.64
CA LEU A 208 -28.27 3.94 35.03
C LEU A 208 -28.66 2.82 35.98
N HIS A 209 -29.96 2.55 36.10
CA HIS A 209 -30.47 1.50 36.98
C HIS A 209 -31.06 0.32 36.19
N LEU A 210 -30.80 -0.90 36.66
CA LEU A 210 -31.43 -2.10 36.12
C LEU A 210 -32.95 -2.01 36.28
N GLY A 211 -33.69 -2.28 35.19
CA GLY A 211 -35.14 -2.25 35.16
C GLY A 211 -35.76 -0.87 34.93
N GLU A 212 -34.94 0.18 34.81
CA GLU A 212 -35.37 1.55 34.52
C GLU A 212 -35.86 1.70 33.07
N THR A 213 -36.82 2.61 32.88
CA THR A 213 -37.26 3.05 31.54
C THR A 213 -36.27 4.07 30.99
N VAL A 214 -35.87 3.89 29.74
CA VAL A 214 -34.83 4.69 29.09
C VAL A 214 -35.30 5.14 27.70
N GLU A 215 -35.04 6.39 27.37
CA GLU A 215 -35.18 6.92 26.02
C GLU A 215 -33.94 6.51 25.21
N VAL A 216 -34.18 5.96 24.03
CA VAL A 216 -33.17 5.32 23.19
C VAL A 216 -33.15 6.07 21.87
N GLU A 217 -32.04 6.72 21.52
CA GLU A 217 -31.94 7.59 20.34
C GLU A 217 -30.67 7.27 19.56
N ILE A 218 -30.81 6.87 18.30
CA ILE A 218 -29.66 6.66 17.41
C ILE A 218 -29.16 8.01 16.86
N ASN A 219 -27.90 8.06 16.46
CA ASN A 219 -27.41 9.17 15.64
C ASN A 219 -27.91 9.01 14.19
N ASP A 220 -29.02 9.69 13.86
CA ASP A 220 -29.64 9.59 12.53
C ASP A 220 -28.68 10.00 11.41
N SER A 221 -27.85 11.04 11.59
CA SER A 221 -26.91 11.47 10.55
C SER A 221 -25.90 10.37 10.17
N VAL A 222 -25.41 9.63 11.17
CA VAL A 222 -24.51 8.49 11.01
C VAL A 222 -25.25 7.32 10.37
N ARG A 223 -26.47 7.00 10.84
CA ARG A 223 -27.33 5.96 10.25
C ARG A 223 -27.62 6.22 8.78
N GLN A 224 -27.90 7.47 8.40
CA GLN A 224 -28.13 7.84 7.01
C GLN A 224 -26.88 7.64 6.17
N ALA A 225 -25.70 8.04 6.66
CA ALA A 225 -24.43 7.81 5.96
C ALA A 225 -24.17 6.31 5.71
N ILE A 226 -24.35 5.47 6.75
CA ILE A 226 -24.26 4.01 6.64
C ILE A 226 -25.28 3.48 5.62
N SER A 227 -26.55 3.92 5.71
CA SER A 227 -27.63 3.47 4.81
C SER A 227 -27.39 3.84 3.35
N ARG A 228 -26.77 4.99 3.07
CA ARG A 228 -26.32 5.38 1.72
C ARG A 228 -25.26 4.44 1.20
N HIS A 229 -24.20 4.20 1.99
CA HIS A 229 -23.12 3.29 1.63
C HIS A 229 -23.62 1.86 1.44
N HIS A 230 -24.50 1.37 2.31
CA HIS A 230 -25.11 0.04 2.18
C HIS A 230 -25.90 -0.06 0.87
N SER A 231 -26.74 0.94 0.60
CA SER A 231 -27.55 0.94 -0.62
C SER A 231 -26.69 1.06 -1.88
N ALA A 232 -25.59 1.80 -1.82
CA ALA A 232 -24.59 1.86 -2.88
C ALA A 232 -23.90 0.50 -3.10
N THR A 233 -23.68 -0.30 -2.06
CA THR A 233 -23.12 -1.66 -2.18
C THR A 233 -23.99 -2.57 -3.06
N HIS A 234 -25.32 -2.51 -2.91
CA HIS A 234 -26.25 -3.28 -3.75
C HIS A 234 -26.18 -2.86 -5.23
N LEU A 235 -26.14 -1.55 -5.49
CA LEU A 235 -25.99 -1.04 -6.85
C LEU A 235 -24.62 -1.39 -7.44
N LEU A 236 -23.57 -1.37 -6.63
CA LEU A 236 -22.22 -1.78 -7.03
C LEU A 236 -22.19 -3.25 -7.42
N GLN A 237 -22.77 -4.14 -6.62
CA GLN A 237 -22.84 -5.56 -6.94
C GLN A 237 -23.56 -5.80 -8.28
N SER A 238 -24.71 -5.16 -8.49
CA SER A 238 -25.46 -5.23 -9.75
C SER A 238 -24.66 -4.69 -10.94
N ALA A 239 -24.00 -3.54 -10.76
CA ALA A 239 -23.17 -2.93 -11.80
C ALA A 239 -21.96 -3.82 -12.17
N LEU A 240 -21.31 -4.44 -11.19
CA LEU A 240 -20.21 -5.36 -11.43
C LEU A 240 -20.65 -6.61 -12.19
N ARG A 241 -21.79 -7.21 -11.84
CA ARG A 241 -22.35 -8.34 -12.59
C ARG A 241 -22.71 -7.96 -14.02
N THR A 242 -23.24 -6.76 -14.23
CA THR A 242 -23.56 -6.23 -15.56
C THR A 242 -22.31 -6.02 -16.41
N VAL A 243 -21.23 -5.49 -15.83
CA VAL A 243 -19.99 -5.14 -16.56
C VAL A 243 -19.08 -6.35 -16.77
N LEU A 244 -18.95 -7.20 -15.76
CA LEU A 244 -17.97 -8.30 -15.74
C LEU A 244 -18.60 -9.65 -16.04
N GLY A 245 -19.87 -9.86 -15.71
CA GLY A 245 -20.59 -11.12 -15.85
C GLY A 245 -21.10 -11.69 -14.52
N GLU A 246 -21.95 -12.72 -14.64
CA GLU A 246 -22.67 -13.34 -13.51
C GLU A 246 -21.79 -14.13 -12.52
N HIS A 247 -20.53 -14.40 -12.86
CA HIS A 247 -19.57 -15.07 -11.98
C HIS A 247 -19.09 -14.20 -10.82
N VAL A 248 -19.38 -12.90 -10.86
CA VAL A 248 -19.08 -11.98 -9.76
C VAL A 248 -20.01 -12.26 -8.59
N GLN A 249 -19.41 -12.67 -7.47
CA GLN A 249 -20.09 -12.92 -6.21
C GLN A 249 -19.41 -12.14 -5.10
N GLN A 250 -20.19 -11.67 -4.13
CA GLN A 250 -19.65 -11.05 -2.93
C GLN A 250 -18.86 -12.09 -2.12
N ALA A 251 -17.61 -11.75 -1.81
CA ALA A 251 -16.72 -12.49 -0.92
C ALA A 251 -16.54 -11.80 0.44
N GLY A 252 -16.93 -10.53 0.55
CA GLY A 252 -16.83 -9.76 1.79
C GLY A 252 -17.40 -8.35 1.62
N SER A 253 -17.85 -7.75 2.73
CA SER A 253 -18.39 -6.39 2.73
C SER A 253 -18.05 -5.70 4.04
N LEU A 254 -17.77 -4.40 3.98
CA LEU A 254 -17.71 -3.50 5.13
C LEU A 254 -18.39 -2.19 4.74
N VAL A 255 -19.33 -1.74 5.56
CA VAL A 255 -20.10 -0.51 5.35
C VAL A 255 -19.99 0.31 6.62
N THR A 256 -19.31 1.45 6.53
CA THR A 256 -19.14 2.44 7.60
C THR A 256 -19.79 3.77 7.21
N PRO A 257 -19.89 4.73 8.13
CA PRO A 257 -20.35 6.08 7.80
C PRO A 257 -19.46 6.78 6.76
N GLU A 258 -18.16 6.48 6.76
CA GLU A 258 -17.15 7.14 5.94
C GLU A 258 -16.97 6.49 4.56
N ARG A 259 -17.19 5.17 4.44
CA ARG A 259 -16.98 4.45 3.18
C ARG A 259 -17.68 3.10 3.12
N LEU A 260 -17.69 2.52 1.91
CA LEU A 260 -17.95 1.10 1.69
C LEU A 260 -16.70 0.40 1.12
N ARG A 261 -16.59 -0.89 1.44
CA ARG A 261 -15.61 -1.83 0.90
C ARG A 261 -16.35 -3.07 0.43
N PHE A 262 -16.13 -3.46 -0.81
CA PHE A 262 -16.78 -4.60 -1.43
C PHE A 262 -15.75 -5.55 -2.02
N ASP A 263 -15.72 -6.77 -1.49
CA ASP A 263 -14.82 -7.83 -1.95
C ASP A 263 -15.62 -8.79 -2.83
N PHE A 264 -15.07 -9.13 -3.98
CA PHE A 264 -15.77 -9.92 -4.98
C PHE A 264 -14.88 -10.90 -5.73
N THR A 265 -15.48 -11.97 -6.23
CA THR A 265 -14.81 -12.97 -7.06
C THR A 265 -14.57 -12.41 -8.45
N HIS A 266 -13.31 -12.18 -8.80
CA HIS A 266 -12.91 -11.82 -10.17
C HIS A 266 -11.43 -12.11 -10.39
N PHE A 267 -11.11 -12.69 -11.53
CA PHE A 267 -9.80 -13.28 -11.77
C PHE A 267 -8.73 -12.26 -12.19
N SER A 268 -9.09 -11.13 -12.80
CA SER A 268 -8.13 -10.15 -13.35
C SER A 268 -8.41 -8.72 -12.92
N PRO A 269 -7.41 -7.80 -12.92
CA PRO A 269 -7.65 -6.38 -12.70
C PRO A 269 -8.74 -5.83 -13.60
N MET A 270 -9.60 -4.99 -13.03
CA MET A 270 -10.59 -4.31 -13.85
C MET A 270 -9.87 -3.27 -14.71
N THR A 271 -10.29 -3.16 -15.97
CA THR A 271 -9.79 -2.09 -16.82
C THR A 271 -10.32 -0.75 -16.31
N ALA A 272 -9.58 0.33 -16.54
CA ALA A 272 -10.04 1.68 -16.19
C ALA A 272 -11.39 2.03 -16.85
N GLN A 273 -11.68 1.47 -18.03
CA GLN A 273 -12.97 1.62 -18.70
C GLN A 273 -14.07 0.81 -18.01
N GLY A 274 -13.79 -0.43 -17.58
CA GLY A 274 -14.73 -1.25 -16.82
C GLY A 274 -15.11 -0.62 -15.48
N LEU A 275 -14.14 -0.07 -14.74
CA LEU A 275 -14.39 0.66 -13.50
C LEU A 275 -15.29 1.89 -13.73
N ARG A 276 -15.01 2.67 -14.78
CA ARG A 276 -15.86 3.81 -15.15
C ARG A 276 -17.26 3.37 -15.55
N ALA A 277 -17.40 2.28 -16.30
CA ALA A 277 -18.72 1.77 -16.68
C ALA A 277 -19.54 1.35 -15.45
N ALA A 278 -18.92 0.65 -14.49
CA ALA A 278 -19.58 0.28 -13.23
C ALA A 278 -20.00 1.53 -12.43
N GLU A 279 -19.10 2.51 -12.25
CA GLU A 279 -19.40 3.77 -11.58
C GLU A 279 -20.55 4.54 -12.25
N THR A 280 -20.59 4.56 -13.59
CA THR A 280 -21.68 5.17 -14.36
C THR A 280 -23.01 4.47 -14.10
N LEU A 281 -23.06 3.14 -14.18
CA LEU A 281 -24.31 2.38 -13.96
C LEU A 281 -24.89 2.59 -12.56
N ILE A 282 -24.03 2.65 -11.54
CA ILE A 282 -24.46 2.96 -10.16
C ILE A 282 -25.12 4.34 -10.13
N ASN A 283 -24.44 5.37 -10.66
CA ASN A 283 -24.94 6.73 -10.60
C ASN A 283 -26.17 6.97 -11.49
N GLU A 284 -26.31 6.25 -12.61
CA GLU A 284 -27.55 6.24 -13.40
C GLU A 284 -28.72 5.65 -12.59
N ALA A 285 -28.49 4.58 -11.83
CA ALA A 285 -29.51 4.00 -10.94
C ALA A 285 -29.86 4.94 -9.77
N VAL A 286 -28.88 5.67 -9.24
CA VAL A 286 -29.11 6.75 -8.26
C VAL A 286 -30.02 7.82 -8.85
N LEU A 287 -29.71 8.34 -10.05
CA LEU A 287 -30.46 9.42 -10.69
C LEU A 287 -31.90 9.03 -11.09
N LYS A 288 -32.17 7.74 -11.27
CA LYS A 288 -33.53 7.23 -11.47
C LYS A 288 -34.44 7.35 -10.23
N ASN A 289 -33.86 7.58 -9.05
CA ASN A 289 -34.56 7.76 -7.79
C ASN A 289 -35.65 6.71 -7.52
N MET A 290 -35.29 5.43 -7.71
CA MET A 290 -36.22 4.31 -7.57
C MET A 290 -36.55 4.07 -6.11
N PRO A 291 -37.81 3.74 -5.76
CA PRO A 291 -38.16 3.36 -4.39
C PRO A 291 -37.44 2.08 -4.00
N ILE A 292 -36.95 2.04 -2.75
CA ILE A 292 -36.34 0.85 -2.16
C ILE A 292 -37.39 0.17 -1.29
N GLN A 293 -37.72 -1.07 -1.62
CA GLN A 293 -38.75 -1.84 -0.93
C GLN A 293 -38.09 -2.97 -0.14
N ALA A 294 -38.57 -3.17 1.08
CA ALA A 294 -38.14 -4.27 1.93
C ALA A 294 -39.35 -5.11 2.33
N THR A 295 -39.28 -6.41 2.08
CA THR A 295 -40.37 -7.35 2.36
C THR A 295 -39.83 -8.59 3.05
N GLU A 296 -40.50 -9.00 4.12
CA GLU A 296 -40.25 -10.30 4.75
C GLU A 296 -41.06 -11.39 4.04
N MET A 297 -40.40 -12.49 3.72
CA MET A 297 -41.02 -13.64 3.05
C MET A 297 -40.27 -14.92 3.39
N SER A 298 -40.82 -16.07 3.00
CA SER A 298 -40.11 -17.33 3.19
C SER A 298 -38.87 -17.42 2.29
N LEU A 299 -37.85 -18.16 2.73
CA LEU A 299 -36.64 -18.40 1.93
C LEU A 299 -36.97 -19.00 0.54
N LYS A 300 -38.04 -19.80 0.44
CA LYS A 300 -38.49 -20.38 -0.83
C LYS A 300 -39.06 -19.32 -1.78
N GLU A 301 -39.91 -18.43 -1.28
CA GLU A 301 -40.47 -17.32 -2.06
C GLU A 301 -39.38 -16.35 -2.52
N ALA A 302 -38.43 -16.04 -1.63
CA ALA A 302 -37.28 -15.21 -1.97
C ALA A 302 -36.46 -15.79 -3.13
N LYS A 303 -36.15 -17.09 -3.09
CA LYS A 303 -35.46 -17.77 -4.20
C LYS A 303 -36.27 -17.76 -5.50
N PHE A 304 -37.59 -17.96 -5.41
CA PHE A 304 -38.47 -17.94 -6.59
C PHE A 304 -38.55 -16.54 -7.23
N SER A 305 -38.47 -15.49 -6.41
CA SER A 305 -38.49 -14.09 -6.87
C SER A 305 -37.21 -13.66 -7.63
N GLY A 306 -36.18 -14.52 -7.67
CA GLY A 306 -34.88 -14.19 -8.26
C GLY A 306 -33.97 -13.37 -7.34
N ALA A 307 -34.30 -13.27 -6.05
CA ALA A 307 -33.47 -12.55 -5.10
C ALA A 307 -32.10 -13.24 -4.94
N THR A 308 -31.03 -12.46 -5.07
CA THR A 308 -29.67 -12.98 -4.87
C THR A 308 -29.43 -13.18 -3.38
N ALA A 309 -29.02 -14.39 -3.00
CA ALA A 309 -28.57 -14.69 -1.65
C ALA A 309 -27.05 -14.43 -1.56
N LEU A 310 -26.60 -13.79 -0.49
CA LEU A 310 -25.18 -13.64 -0.19
C LEU A 310 -24.56 -15.00 0.12
N PHE A 311 -23.40 -15.27 -0.48
CA PHE A 311 -22.67 -16.52 -0.34
C PHE A 311 -22.09 -16.66 1.07
N GLY A 312 -22.21 -17.85 1.68
CA GLY A 312 -21.65 -18.16 3.00
C GLY A 312 -22.55 -17.83 4.21
N GLU A 313 -23.66 -17.11 4.00
CA GLU A 313 -24.61 -16.76 5.06
C GLU A 313 -25.62 -17.88 5.35
N LYS A 314 -25.96 -18.06 6.63
CA LYS A 314 -27.02 -18.98 7.08
C LYS A 314 -28.33 -18.21 7.27
N TYR A 315 -29.32 -18.52 6.45
CA TYR A 315 -30.63 -17.89 6.51
C TYR A 315 -31.63 -18.73 7.32
N GLY A 316 -32.50 -18.04 8.07
CA GLY A 316 -33.67 -18.66 8.70
C GLY A 316 -34.79 -18.94 7.71
N ASP A 317 -35.91 -19.46 8.20
CA ASP A 317 -37.08 -19.78 7.37
C ASP A 317 -37.76 -18.54 6.76
N THR A 318 -37.68 -17.42 7.48
CA THR A 318 -38.13 -16.09 7.03
C THR A 318 -36.91 -15.20 6.77
N VAL A 319 -36.89 -14.53 5.63
CA VAL A 319 -35.81 -13.64 5.19
C VAL A 319 -36.37 -12.29 4.78
N ARG A 320 -35.55 -11.26 4.94
CA ARG A 320 -35.85 -9.91 4.45
C ARG A 320 -35.20 -9.73 3.08
N VAL A 321 -36.01 -9.41 2.08
CA VAL A 321 -35.58 -9.11 0.71
C VAL A 321 -35.66 -7.62 0.49
N VAL A 322 -34.56 -7.03 0.04
CA VAL A 322 -34.45 -5.61 -0.32
C VAL A 322 -34.37 -5.50 -1.83
N GLN A 323 -35.26 -4.70 -2.41
CA GLN A 323 -35.38 -4.48 -3.85
C GLN A 323 -35.18 -3.00 -4.18
N MET A 324 -34.31 -2.72 -5.16
CA MET A 324 -34.00 -1.39 -5.67
C MET A 324 -34.44 -1.31 -7.14
N GLY A 325 -35.75 -1.18 -7.35
CA GLY A 325 -36.36 -1.30 -8.68
C GLY A 325 -35.95 -2.62 -9.37
N PRO A 326 -35.77 -2.62 -10.70
CA PRO A 326 -35.31 -3.80 -11.44
C PRO A 326 -33.78 -4.03 -11.36
N VAL A 327 -33.04 -3.15 -10.68
CA VAL A 327 -31.56 -3.15 -10.74
C VAL A 327 -30.94 -4.12 -9.74
N SER A 328 -31.47 -4.20 -8.52
CA SER A 328 -30.97 -5.12 -7.49
C SER A 328 -32.13 -5.68 -6.67
N GLN A 329 -32.04 -6.95 -6.32
CA GLN A 329 -32.95 -7.64 -5.41
C GLN A 329 -32.16 -8.69 -4.63
N GLU A 330 -32.00 -8.48 -3.32
CA GLU A 330 -31.04 -9.19 -2.49
C GLU A 330 -31.60 -9.50 -1.11
N LEU A 331 -31.18 -10.63 -0.52
CA LEU A 331 -31.47 -10.94 0.87
C LEU A 331 -30.59 -10.07 1.76
N CYS A 332 -31.18 -9.10 2.45
CA CYS A 332 -30.43 -8.17 3.28
C CYS A 332 -31.20 -7.72 4.53
N GLY A 333 -30.57 -7.90 5.69
CA GLY A 333 -31.07 -7.44 6.98
C GLY A 333 -30.60 -6.03 7.35
N GLY A 334 -29.79 -5.37 6.52
CA GLY A 334 -29.24 -4.06 6.82
C GLY A 334 -30.23 -2.91 6.69
N THR A 335 -29.78 -1.73 7.08
CA THR A 335 -30.52 -0.48 6.91
C THR A 335 -30.25 0.13 5.55
N HIS A 336 -31.29 0.66 4.92
CA HIS A 336 -31.22 1.25 3.58
C HIS A 336 -31.90 2.61 3.56
N VAL A 337 -31.50 3.44 2.60
CA VAL A 337 -32.25 4.65 2.27
C VAL A 337 -33.60 4.28 1.64
N LYS A 338 -34.54 5.22 1.60
CA LYS A 338 -35.92 4.93 1.11
C LYS A 338 -35.99 4.93 -0.42
N SER A 339 -35.07 5.60 -1.08
CA SER A 339 -34.99 5.70 -2.53
C SER A 339 -33.54 5.79 -3.00
N THR A 340 -33.24 5.32 -4.21
CA THR A 340 -31.86 5.32 -4.72
C THR A 340 -31.27 6.72 -4.88
N GLY A 341 -32.10 7.77 -5.00
CA GLY A 341 -31.63 9.15 -5.10
C GLY A 341 -31.06 9.69 -3.78
N GLU A 342 -31.48 9.15 -2.64
CA GLU A 342 -30.96 9.52 -1.32
C GLU A 342 -29.50 9.07 -1.09
N ILE A 343 -29.01 8.12 -1.89
CA ILE A 343 -27.60 7.69 -1.92
C ILE A 343 -26.69 8.88 -2.27
N GLY A 344 -27.13 9.73 -3.20
CA GLY A 344 -26.29 10.77 -3.80
C GLY A 344 -25.18 10.18 -4.68
N LEU A 345 -24.22 11.02 -5.06
CA LEU A 345 -23.10 10.60 -5.90
C LEU A 345 -22.33 9.46 -5.23
N VAL A 346 -22.05 8.39 -5.99
CA VAL A 346 -21.14 7.31 -5.60
C VAL A 346 -19.84 7.45 -6.37
N LYS A 347 -18.72 7.43 -5.64
CA LYS A 347 -17.38 7.52 -6.21
C LYS A 347 -16.54 6.30 -5.81
N ILE A 348 -16.04 5.58 -6.79
CA ILE A 348 -15.05 4.53 -6.60
C ILE A 348 -13.69 5.20 -6.34
N LEU A 349 -13.07 4.85 -5.22
CA LEU A 349 -11.77 5.36 -4.79
C LEU A 349 -10.64 4.50 -5.37
N SER A 350 -10.79 3.17 -5.29
CA SER A 350 -9.75 2.23 -5.66
C SER A 350 -10.33 0.88 -6.05
N GLU A 351 -9.55 0.13 -6.84
CA GLU A 351 -9.73 -1.29 -7.08
C GLU A 351 -8.38 -1.99 -6.95
N GLY A 352 -8.34 -3.15 -6.29
CA GLY A 352 -7.12 -3.94 -6.15
C GLY A 352 -7.37 -5.43 -5.87
N GLY A 353 -6.36 -6.26 -6.13
CA GLY A 353 -6.38 -7.67 -5.76
C GLY A 353 -6.08 -7.86 -4.26
N ILE A 354 -6.79 -8.80 -3.62
CA ILE A 354 -6.62 -9.13 -2.19
C ILE A 354 -6.34 -10.62 -1.94
N GLY A 355 -6.11 -11.37 -3.01
CA GLY A 355 -5.88 -12.81 -3.00
C GLY A 355 -6.15 -13.41 -4.37
N ALA A 356 -5.81 -14.69 -4.55
CA ALA A 356 -6.11 -15.41 -5.79
C ALA A 356 -7.62 -15.40 -6.07
N GLY A 357 -8.02 -14.89 -7.24
CA GLY A 357 -9.42 -14.80 -7.66
C GLY A 357 -10.29 -13.79 -6.89
N LEU A 358 -9.71 -12.97 -6.00
CA LEU A 358 -10.44 -12.01 -5.18
C LEU A 358 -9.99 -10.58 -5.42
N ARG A 359 -10.97 -9.69 -5.54
CA ARG A 359 -10.76 -8.26 -5.78
C ARG A 359 -11.54 -7.43 -4.78
N ARG A 360 -11.09 -6.21 -4.56
CA ARG A 360 -11.69 -5.25 -3.64
C ARG A 360 -11.94 -3.95 -4.35
N ILE A 361 -13.13 -3.40 -4.17
CA ILE A 361 -13.43 -2.00 -4.47
C ILE A 361 -13.68 -1.26 -3.17
N GLU A 362 -13.06 -0.09 -3.02
CA GLU A 362 -13.44 0.89 -2.00
C GLU A 362 -14.14 2.07 -2.69
N ALA A 363 -15.25 2.51 -2.10
CA ALA A 363 -16.06 3.60 -2.63
C ALA A 363 -16.69 4.44 -1.51
N VAL A 364 -17.14 5.63 -1.87
CA VAL A 364 -17.82 6.59 -0.97
C VAL A 364 -19.10 7.10 -1.62
N ALA A 365 -20.09 7.44 -0.82
CA ALA A 365 -21.39 7.91 -1.26
C ALA A 365 -21.83 9.20 -0.55
N GLY A 366 -22.65 10.01 -1.23
CA GLY A 366 -23.29 11.18 -0.63
C GLY A 366 -22.28 12.26 -0.21
N LEU A 367 -22.34 12.69 1.05
CA LEU A 367 -21.46 13.75 1.57
C LEU A 367 -19.99 13.34 1.60
N GLU A 368 -19.67 12.07 1.79
CA GLU A 368 -18.30 11.56 1.77
C GLU A 368 -17.71 11.61 0.35
N ALA A 369 -18.53 11.35 -0.67
CA ALA A 369 -18.13 11.54 -2.06
C ALA A 369 -17.85 13.03 -2.38
N LEU A 370 -18.66 13.95 -1.85
CA LEU A 370 -18.42 15.38 -1.98
C LEU A 370 -17.13 15.81 -1.25
N ALA A 371 -16.90 15.29 -0.05
CA ALA A 371 -15.69 15.57 0.72
C ALA A 371 -14.44 15.10 -0.05
N TYR A 372 -14.46 13.89 -0.59
CA TYR A 372 -13.38 13.38 -1.44
C TYR A 372 -13.15 14.22 -2.71
N LEU A 373 -14.21 14.66 -3.38
CA LEU A 373 -14.05 15.52 -4.55
C LEU A 373 -13.45 16.89 -4.21
N ARG A 374 -13.75 17.44 -3.03
CA ARG A 374 -13.13 18.69 -2.55
C ARG A 374 -11.64 18.53 -2.29
N THR A 375 -11.20 17.41 -1.72
CA THR A 375 -9.75 17.18 -1.53
C THR A 375 -9.01 17.08 -2.86
N LEU A 376 -9.62 16.45 -3.87
CA LEU A 376 -9.06 16.43 -5.23
C LEU A 376 -9.02 17.83 -5.86
N ASP A 377 -10.08 18.62 -5.71
CA ASP A 377 -10.14 20.00 -6.24
C ASP A 377 -9.06 20.89 -5.58
N GLU A 378 -8.90 20.81 -4.26
CA GLU A 378 -7.85 21.51 -3.51
C GLU A 378 -6.44 21.15 -4.02
N GLN A 379 -6.15 19.87 -4.21
CA GLN A 379 -4.86 19.40 -4.76
C GLN A 379 -4.61 19.91 -6.18
N VAL A 380 -5.63 19.87 -7.04
CA VAL A 380 -5.54 20.38 -8.41
C VAL A 380 -5.28 21.88 -8.41
N LEU A 381 -5.97 22.63 -7.55
CA LEU A 381 -5.79 24.07 -7.41
C LEU A 381 -4.41 24.43 -6.84
N GLU A 382 -3.89 23.68 -5.88
CA GLU A 382 -2.53 23.84 -5.35
C GLU A 382 -1.49 23.70 -6.46
N VAL A 383 -1.58 22.63 -7.25
CA VAL A 383 -0.67 22.38 -8.39
C VAL A 383 -0.81 23.48 -9.45
N ALA A 384 -2.04 23.91 -9.78
CA ALA A 384 -2.30 25.02 -10.69
C ALA A 384 -1.61 26.32 -10.23
N GLN A 385 -1.66 26.63 -8.92
CA GLN A 385 -1.01 27.81 -8.34
C GLN A 385 0.52 27.74 -8.45
N ILE A 386 1.12 26.59 -8.11
CA ILE A 386 2.58 26.37 -8.25
C ILE A 386 3.02 26.59 -9.70
N LEU A 387 2.26 26.05 -10.65
CA LEU A 387 2.53 26.14 -12.08
C LEU A 387 2.16 27.49 -12.70
N LYS A 388 1.43 28.33 -11.96
CA LYS A 388 0.84 29.59 -12.41
C LYS A 388 0.01 29.42 -13.68
N ALA A 389 -0.83 28.38 -13.71
CA ALA A 389 -1.65 28.01 -14.85
C ALA A 389 -3.05 27.58 -14.39
N PRO A 390 -4.10 27.74 -15.22
CA PRO A 390 -5.42 27.20 -14.88
C PRO A 390 -5.39 25.66 -14.83
N PRO A 391 -6.30 25.00 -14.07
CA PRO A 391 -6.35 23.54 -13.93
C PRO A 391 -6.35 22.76 -15.25
N SER A 392 -7.05 23.27 -16.27
CA SER A 392 -7.12 22.68 -17.60
C SER A 392 -5.78 22.62 -18.33
N GLU A 393 -4.80 23.44 -17.94
CA GLU A 393 -3.47 23.52 -18.56
C GLU A 393 -2.36 22.85 -17.75
N ILE A 394 -2.65 22.32 -16.55
CA ILE A 394 -1.66 21.66 -15.69
C ILE A 394 -0.85 20.63 -16.48
N GLY A 395 -1.52 19.71 -17.19
CA GLY A 395 -0.83 18.66 -17.95
C GLY A 395 0.12 19.22 -19.01
N LYS A 396 -0.28 20.27 -19.73
CA LYS A 396 0.56 20.94 -20.72
C LYS A 396 1.76 21.63 -20.05
N ARG A 397 1.54 22.30 -18.92
CA ARG A 397 2.59 23.02 -18.19
C ARG A 397 3.62 22.08 -17.57
N VAL A 398 3.16 20.98 -16.99
CA VAL A 398 4.02 19.89 -16.48
C VAL A 398 4.87 19.31 -17.60
N ASN A 399 4.28 18.95 -18.74
CA ASN A 399 5.05 18.44 -19.88
C ASN A 399 6.07 19.46 -20.40
N GLY A 400 5.71 20.75 -20.42
CA GLY A 400 6.64 21.83 -20.77
C GLY A 400 7.83 21.91 -19.81
N LEU A 401 7.59 21.82 -18.50
CA LEU A 401 8.65 21.81 -17.48
C LEU A 401 9.55 20.58 -17.62
N VAL A 402 8.99 19.39 -17.83
CA VAL A 402 9.77 18.15 -18.02
C VAL A 402 10.69 18.28 -19.24
N THR A 403 10.18 18.83 -20.35
CA THR A 403 11.01 19.08 -21.55
C THR A 403 12.09 20.12 -21.26
N GLN A 404 11.76 21.23 -20.59
CA GLN A 404 12.71 22.27 -20.24
C GLN A 404 13.84 21.75 -19.33
N VAL A 405 13.53 20.87 -18.37
CA VAL A 405 14.54 20.23 -17.51
C VAL A 405 15.50 19.39 -18.35
N LYS A 406 14.99 18.57 -19.27
CA LYS A 406 15.84 17.78 -20.17
C LYS A 406 16.72 18.64 -21.09
N ASP A 407 16.19 19.74 -21.60
CA ASP A 407 16.97 20.67 -22.42
C ASP A 407 18.06 21.37 -21.61
N LEU A 408 17.77 21.81 -20.39
CA LEU A 408 18.75 22.40 -19.48
C LEU A 408 19.86 21.42 -19.10
N GLU A 409 19.52 20.15 -18.81
CA GLU A 409 20.51 19.10 -18.55
C GLU A 409 21.44 18.89 -19.75
N ARG A 410 20.89 18.87 -20.98
CA ARG A 410 21.68 18.79 -22.20
C ARG A 410 22.61 20.00 -22.37
N ASP A 411 22.09 21.20 -22.16
CA ASP A 411 22.84 22.45 -22.32
C ASP A 411 23.97 22.55 -21.28
N ILE A 412 23.73 22.11 -20.04
CA ILE A 412 24.75 21.98 -18.98
C ILE A 412 25.88 21.05 -19.47
N GLY A 413 25.54 19.87 -20.02
CA GLY A 413 26.54 18.96 -20.56
C GLY A 413 27.37 19.57 -21.70
N GLN A 414 26.73 20.31 -22.61
CA GLN A 414 27.44 21.00 -23.70
C GLN A 414 28.35 22.12 -23.20
N LEU A 415 27.91 22.91 -22.22
CA LEU A 415 28.69 23.98 -21.63
C LEU A 415 29.89 23.42 -20.85
N GLN A 416 29.70 22.34 -20.08
CA GLN A 416 30.79 21.63 -19.40
C GLN A 416 31.83 21.11 -20.40
N ALA A 417 31.41 20.52 -21.51
CA ALA A 417 32.33 20.06 -22.56
C ALA A 417 33.12 21.21 -23.20
N LYS A 418 32.48 22.37 -23.46
CA LYS A 418 33.16 23.57 -23.98
C LYS A 418 34.15 24.15 -22.98
N LEU A 419 33.78 24.24 -21.70
CA LEU A 419 34.66 24.70 -20.63
C LEU A 419 35.87 23.78 -20.50
N GLY A 420 35.66 22.46 -20.53
CA GLY A 420 36.74 21.48 -20.48
C GLY A 420 37.73 21.63 -21.63
N LYS A 421 37.24 21.89 -22.85
CA LYS A 421 38.11 22.14 -24.01
C LYS A 421 38.97 23.42 -23.84
N ASN A 422 38.38 24.50 -23.36
CA ASN A 422 39.09 25.76 -23.14
C ASN A 422 40.13 25.64 -22.01
N GLU A 423 39.77 24.98 -20.91
CA GLU A 423 40.70 24.71 -19.80
C GLU A 423 41.88 23.86 -20.27
N ALA A 424 41.63 22.81 -21.07
CA ALA A 424 42.71 22.02 -21.66
C ALA A 424 43.68 22.85 -22.52
N GLU A 425 43.19 23.81 -23.31
CA GLU A 425 44.03 24.71 -24.11
C GLU A 425 44.90 25.63 -23.25
N MET A 426 44.39 26.08 -22.10
CA MET A 426 45.18 26.84 -21.14
C MET A 426 46.23 25.97 -20.45
N LEU A 427 45.88 24.72 -20.09
CA LEU A 427 46.78 23.79 -19.43
C LEU A 427 47.95 23.38 -20.32
N LEU A 428 47.75 23.23 -21.63
CA LEU A 428 48.84 22.92 -22.56
C LEU A 428 49.93 24.00 -22.60
N LYS A 429 49.62 25.24 -22.21
CA LYS A 429 50.63 26.32 -22.07
C LYS A 429 51.51 26.16 -20.82
N LYS A 430 51.14 25.28 -19.89
CA LYS A 430 51.86 24.99 -18.64
C LYS A 430 52.72 23.72 -18.72
N VAL A 431 52.82 23.09 -19.89
CA VAL A 431 53.67 21.91 -20.10
C VAL A 431 55.12 22.26 -19.82
N GLN A 432 55.79 21.41 -19.05
CA GLN A 432 57.21 21.54 -18.71
C GLN A 432 57.98 20.36 -19.29
N GLU A 433 59.27 20.55 -19.56
CA GLU A 433 60.17 19.47 -19.97
C GLU A 433 61.04 19.02 -18.79
N ILE A 434 61.09 17.71 -18.56
CA ILE A 434 61.85 17.09 -17.47
C ILE A 434 62.65 15.93 -18.07
N GLU A 435 63.98 16.08 -18.13
CA GLU A 435 64.91 15.05 -18.65
C GLU A 435 64.44 14.49 -20.02
N GLY A 436 64.01 15.38 -20.93
CA GLY A 436 63.53 15.01 -22.27
C GLY A 436 62.09 14.51 -22.35
N VAL A 437 61.33 14.49 -21.24
CA VAL A 437 59.91 14.11 -21.20
C VAL A 437 59.03 15.33 -20.95
N GLN A 438 58.01 15.52 -21.79
CA GLN A 438 56.99 16.55 -21.55
C GLN A 438 56.05 16.14 -20.43
N VAL A 439 55.80 17.05 -19.49
CA VAL A 439 55.00 16.80 -18.28
C VAL A 439 54.00 17.93 -18.09
N LEU A 440 52.75 17.55 -17.86
CA LEU A 440 51.67 18.43 -17.46
C LEU A 440 51.12 17.98 -16.12
N ALA A 441 51.38 18.75 -15.06
CA ALA A 441 50.79 18.54 -13.75
C ALA A 441 49.91 19.74 -13.40
N ALA A 442 48.63 19.52 -13.15
CA ALA A 442 47.71 20.61 -12.85
C ALA A 442 46.52 20.19 -12.00
N GLN A 443 46.08 21.12 -11.15
CA GLN A 443 44.74 21.08 -10.57
C GLN A 443 43.73 21.62 -11.60
N VAL A 444 42.60 20.94 -11.77
CA VAL A 444 41.54 21.26 -12.73
C VAL A 444 40.18 21.27 -12.06
N HIS A 445 39.20 21.93 -12.70
CA HIS A 445 37.84 22.02 -12.19
C HIS A 445 36.90 21.12 -13.00
N VAL A 446 36.75 19.87 -12.56
CA VAL A 446 35.79 18.91 -13.13
C VAL A 446 34.86 18.41 -12.05
N SER A 447 33.64 18.01 -12.43
CA SER A 447 32.57 17.61 -11.51
C SER A 447 32.73 16.19 -10.94
N ASP A 448 33.47 15.32 -11.61
CA ASP A 448 33.67 13.94 -11.20
C ASP A 448 34.93 13.30 -11.83
N MET A 449 35.15 12.02 -11.49
CA MET A 449 36.26 11.20 -11.98
C MET A 449 36.19 10.97 -13.51
N GLU A 450 34.98 10.92 -14.08
CA GLU A 450 34.79 10.73 -15.51
C GLU A 450 35.23 11.98 -16.29
N GLY A 451 34.83 13.16 -15.84
CA GLY A 451 35.28 14.44 -16.37
C GLY A 451 36.80 14.59 -16.29
N LEU A 452 37.43 14.16 -15.19
CA LEU A 452 38.89 14.17 -15.05
C LEU A 452 39.58 13.27 -16.09
N ARG A 453 39.01 12.08 -16.34
CA ARG A 453 39.50 11.15 -17.36
C ARG A 453 39.34 11.73 -18.77
N GLN A 454 38.17 12.28 -19.09
CA GLN A 454 37.91 12.91 -20.38
C GLN A 454 38.85 14.09 -20.64
N MET A 455 39.11 14.92 -19.63
CA MET A 455 40.11 15.99 -19.70
C MET A 455 41.52 15.46 -19.96
N ALA A 456 41.94 14.42 -19.22
CA ALA A 456 43.25 13.81 -19.39
C ALA A 456 43.44 13.18 -20.77
N ASP A 457 42.41 12.51 -21.31
CA ASP A 457 42.43 11.96 -22.67
C ASP A 457 42.49 13.08 -23.73
N LEU A 458 41.75 14.18 -23.55
CA LEU A 458 41.79 15.32 -24.46
C LEU A 458 43.17 15.99 -24.48
N LEU A 459 43.79 16.16 -23.31
CA LEU A 459 45.17 16.64 -23.16
C LEU A 459 46.16 15.65 -23.78
N ARG A 460 45.97 14.33 -23.61
CA ARG A 460 46.82 13.29 -24.21
C ARG A 460 46.85 13.41 -25.73
N VAL A 461 45.68 13.55 -26.36
CA VAL A 461 45.56 13.68 -27.81
C VAL A 461 46.30 14.92 -28.32
N LYS A 462 46.25 16.04 -27.59
CA LYS A 462 46.92 17.28 -27.97
C LYS A 462 48.44 17.26 -27.70
N LEU A 463 48.87 16.72 -26.56
CA LEU A 463 50.27 16.63 -26.15
C LEU A 463 51.05 15.59 -26.99
N LYS A 464 50.38 14.53 -27.44
CA LYS A 464 50.90 13.38 -28.21
C LYS A 464 51.90 12.51 -27.43
N THR A 465 52.92 13.11 -26.83
CA THR A 465 53.98 12.41 -26.10
C THR A 465 54.27 13.13 -24.79
N GLY A 466 54.08 12.46 -23.65
CA GLY A 466 54.37 13.00 -22.33
C GLY A 466 53.62 12.31 -21.19
N VAL A 467 53.71 12.90 -20.00
CA VAL A 467 52.97 12.50 -18.80
C VAL A 467 52.01 13.60 -18.40
N ILE A 468 50.75 13.23 -18.14
CA ILE A 468 49.73 14.14 -17.64
C ILE A 468 49.30 13.66 -16.25
N VAL A 469 49.33 14.54 -15.26
CA VAL A 469 48.79 14.30 -13.92
C VAL A 469 47.80 15.41 -13.59
N LEU A 470 46.52 15.04 -13.48
CA LEU A 470 45.46 15.98 -13.13
C LEU A 470 44.89 15.65 -11.76
N GLY A 471 44.47 16.69 -11.04
CA GLY A 471 43.77 16.56 -9.77
C GLY A 471 42.57 17.48 -9.67
N ALA A 472 41.49 17.02 -9.06
CA ALA A 472 40.32 17.83 -8.75
C ALA A 472 39.81 17.55 -7.33
N VAL A 473 39.09 18.51 -6.77
CA VAL A 473 38.41 18.35 -5.48
C VAL A 473 36.91 18.24 -5.74
N ASN A 474 36.32 17.12 -5.33
CA ASN A 474 34.89 16.84 -5.44
C ASN A 474 34.38 16.31 -4.11
N ASP A 475 33.28 16.86 -3.59
CA ASP A 475 32.63 16.43 -2.34
C ASP A 475 33.59 16.26 -1.15
N GLY A 476 34.55 17.19 -1.01
CA GLY A 476 35.54 17.16 0.07
C GLY A 476 36.61 16.07 -0.06
N LYS A 477 36.70 15.40 -1.22
CA LYS A 477 37.72 14.40 -1.55
C LYS A 477 38.54 14.83 -2.76
N VAL A 478 39.74 14.28 -2.88
CA VAL A 478 40.61 14.49 -4.03
C VAL A 478 40.42 13.35 -5.02
N ASN A 479 40.28 13.68 -6.29
CA ASN A 479 40.33 12.75 -7.42
C ASN A 479 41.58 13.04 -8.25
N LEU A 480 42.32 12.01 -8.64
CA LEU A 480 43.56 12.11 -9.41
C LEU A 480 43.52 11.19 -10.62
N VAL A 481 44.06 11.66 -11.75
CA VAL A 481 44.33 10.86 -12.95
C VAL A 481 45.75 11.08 -13.39
N THR A 482 46.42 10.00 -13.77
CA THR A 482 47.71 10.02 -14.45
C THR A 482 47.59 9.29 -15.77
N VAL A 483 48.13 9.89 -16.82
CA VAL A 483 48.20 9.33 -18.17
C VAL A 483 49.65 9.41 -18.65
N VAL A 484 50.15 8.33 -19.23
CA VAL A 484 51.47 8.26 -19.88
C VAL A 484 51.28 7.91 -21.35
N SER A 485 51.84 8.72 -22.24
CA SER A 485 51.67 8.56 -23.69
C SER A 485 52.99 8.78 -24.44
N PRO A 486 53.40 7.87 -25.35
CA PRO A 486 52.86 6.53 -25.53
C PRO A 486 53.12 5.65 -24.29
N THR A 487 52.40 4.53 -24.19
CA THR A 487 52.57 3.59 -23.09
C THR A 487 54.03 3.13 -22.97
N GLY A 488 54.61 3.24 -21.78
CA GLY A 488 56.02 2.86 -21.53
C GLY A 488 57.05 3.92 -21.92
N LEU A 489 56.63 5.16 -22.23
CA LEU A 489 57.53 6.30 -22.47
C LEU A 489 58.61 6.39 -21.38
N SER A 490 59.88 6.24 -21.77
CA SER A 490 61.05 6.31 -20.88
C SER A 490 60.97 5.39 -19.65
N GLY A 491 60.27 4.25 -19.76
CA GLY A 491 60.08 3.29 -18.65
C GLY A 491 59.04 3.74 -17.60
N LEU A 492 58.33 4.85 -17.84
CA LEU A 492 57.34 5.40 -16.93
C LEU A 492 56.04 4.58 -16.94
N HIS A 493 55.40 4.50 -15.77
CA HIS A 493 54.18 3.73 -15.57
C HIS A 493 53.16 4.56 -14.77
N ALA A 494 52.00 4.85 -15.37
CA ALA A 494 50.97 5.72 -14.79
C ALA A 494 50.57 5.28 -13.37
N GLY A 495 50.32 3.97 -13.18
CA GLY A 495 49.99 3.40 -11.87
C GLY A 495 51.05 3.60 -10.77
N LYS A 496 52.35 3.64 -11.10
CA LYS A 496 53.42 3.87 -10.12
C LYS A 496 53.50 5.35 -9.74
N ILE A 497 53.40 6.22 -10.73
CA ILE A 497 53.45 7.67 -10.56
C ILE A 497 52.28 8.13 -9.68
N ILE A 498 51.05 7.73 -10.02
CA ILE A 498 49.87 8.20 -9.29
C ILE A 498 49.85 7.71 -7.84
N LYS A 499 50.44 6.55 -7.55
CA LYS A 499 50.52 6.01 -6.19
C LYS A 499 51.37 6.91 -5.29
N GLU A 500 52.46 7.46 -5.80
CA GLU A 500 53.28 8.42 -5.04
C GLU A 500 52.59 9.78 -4.89
N VAL A 501 51.88 10.25 -5.92
CA VAL A 501 51.09 11.51 -5.86
C VAL A 501 49.94 11.38 -4.84
N ALA A 502 49.19 10.29 -4.89
CA ALA A 502 48.04 10.07 -4.02
C ALA A 502 48.41 10.00 -2.54
N LYS A 503 49.58 9.43 -2.19
CA LYS A 503 50.08 9.38 -0.80
C LYS A 503 50.15 10.75 -0.14
N ILE A 504 50.51 11.79 -0.89
CA ILE A 504 50.62 13.17 -0.38
C ILE A 504 49.25 13.67 0.10
N THR A 505 48.19 13.32 -0.63
CA THR A 505 46.78 13.64 -0.28
C THR A 505 46.13 12.64 0.68
N GLY A 506 46.91 11.75 1.32
CA GLY A 506 46.39 10.70 2.21
C GLY A 506 45.57 9.63 1.48
N GLY A 507 45.87 9.44 0.20
CA GLY A 507 45.12 8.62 -0.75
C GLY A 507 45.85 7.37 -1.23
N SER A 508 45.14 6.61 -2.06
CA SER A 508 45.71 5.47 -2.77
C SER A 508 45.05 5.32 -4.14
N GLY A 509 45.77 4.71 -5.08
CA GLY A 509 45.23 4.38 -6.38
C GLY A 509 46.12 3.44 -7.15
N GLY A 510 45.72 3.20 -8.39
CA GLY A 510 46.36 2.22 -9.26
C GLY A 510 45.75 2.25 -10.65
N GLY A 511 46.33 1.46 -11.54
CA GLY A 511 45.88 1.38 -12.92
C GLY A 511 46.93 0.78 -13.82
N ARG A 512 46.65 0.84 -15.10
CA ARG A 512 47.47 0.29 -16.17
C ARG A 512 48.72 1.16 -16.40
N PRO A 513 49.70 0.69 -17.20
CA PRO A 513 50.89 1.49 -17.53
C PRO A 513 50.56 2.80 -18.25
N ASP A 514 49.49 2.83 -19.04
CA ASP A 514 49.04 3.97 -19.86
C ASP A 514 48.17 4.97 -19.09
N MET A 515 47.37 4.50 -18.12
CA MET A 515 46.44 5.33 -17.36
C MET A 515 46.15 4.75 -15.98
N ALA A 516 46.11 5.61 -14.98
CA ALA A 516 45.77 5.26 -13.61
C ALA A 516 44.94 6.33 -12.92
N GLN A 517 44.19 5.91 -11.90
CA GLN A 517 43.29 6.76 -11.13
C GLN A 517 43.55 6.57 -9.63
N ALA A 518 43.33 7.61 -8.86
CA ALA A 518 43.46 7.57 -7.41
C ALA A 518 42.48 8.52 -6.72
N GLY A 519 42.13 8.17 -5.48
CA GLY A 519 41.40 9.05 -4.57
C GLY A 519 42.27 9.46 -3.40
N GLY A 520 42.08 10.69 -2.91
CA GLY A 520 42.72 11.27 -1.73
C GLY A 520 41.70 11.81 -0.72
N LYS A 521 42.09 11.85 0.55
CA LYS A 521 41.23 12.24 1.68
C LYS A 521 41.45 13.68 2.12
N ASP A 522 42.56 14.30 1.73
CA ASP A 522 42.96 15.64 2.17
C ASP A 522 43.04 16.61 0.98
N PRO A 523 41.98 17.38 0.70
CA PRO A 523 41.96 18.41 -0.34
C PRO A 523 43.00 19.51 -0.16
N SER A 524 43.40 19.82 1.08
CA SER A 524 44.33 20.91 1.35
C SER A 524 45.73 20.65 0.79
N LYS A 525 46.07 19.36 0.59
CA LYS A 525 47.36 18.89 0.08
C LYS A 525 47.39 18.68 -1.43
N LEU A 526 46.30 18.95 -2.15
CA LEU A 526 46.27 18.74 -3.60
C LEU A 526 47.31 19.61 -4.33
N GLY A 527 47.46 20.88 -3.95
CA GLY A 527 48.47 21.77 -4.53
C GLY A 527 49.89 21.20 -4.35
N GLU A 528 50.22 20.78 -3.12
CA GLU A 528 51.52 20.14 -2.82
C GLU A 528 51.74 18.87 -3.67
N ALA A 529 50.71 18.05 -3.81
CA ALA A 529 50.78 16.81 -4.58
C ALA A 529 51.07 17.07 -6.07
N ILE A 530 50.45 18.09 -6.66
CA ILE A 530 50.68 18.51 -8.04
C ILE A 530 52.09 19.09 -8.21
N ASP A 531 52.54 19.96 -7.29
CA ASP A 531 53.86 20.59 -7.35
C ASP A 531 55.02 19.58 -7.19
N ARG A 532 54.77 18.45 -6.53
CA ARG A 532 55.75 17.37 -6.35
C ARG A 532 55.90 16.46 -7.57
N VAL A 533 54.99 16.48 -8.54
CA VAL A 533 55.02 15.58 -9.72
C VAL A 533 56.35 15.62 -10.47
N PRO A 534 56.98 16.78 -10.76
CA PRO A 534 58.30 16.83 -11.37
C PRO A 534 59.38 16.05 -10.61
N THR A 535 59.36 16.13 -9.27
CA THR A 535 60.34 15.43 -8.42
C THR A 535 60.08 13.92 -8.44
N ILE A 536 58.81 13.53 -8.36
CA ILE A 536 58.39 12.12 -8.41
C ILE A 536 58.81 11.48 -9.73
N LEU A 537 58.63 12.18 -10.87
CA LEU A 537 59.00 11.63 -12.18
C LEU A 537 60.49 11.37 -12.33
N ARG A 538 61.37 12.25 -11.81
CA ARG A 538 62.82 12.03 -11.82
C ARG A 538 63.25 10.75 -11.09
N MET A 539 62.46 10.25 -10.13
CA MET A 539 62.76 8.98 -9.44
C MET A 539 62.60 7.76 -10.35
N PHE A 540 61.83 7.89 -11.43
CA PHE A 540 61.47 6.79 -12.32
C PHE A 540 62.13 6.89 -13.70
N LEU A 541 62.74 8.03 -14.04
CA LEU A 541 63.49 8.20 -15.27
C LEU A 541 64.91 7.59 -15.12
N PRO A 542 65.43 6.92 -16.17
CA PRO A 542 66.81 6.43 -16.16
C PRO A 542 67.79 7.61 -16.06
N LYS A 543 68.79 7.48 -15.20
CA LYS A 543 69.88 8.47 -15.01
C LYS A 543 70.85 8.51 -16.17
#